data_AF-A0A2U1S3A5-F1
#
_entry.id   AF-A0A2U1S3A5-F1
#
_cell.length_a   1.000
_cell.length_b   1.000
_cell.length_c   1.000
_cell.angle_alpha   90.00
_cell.angle_beta   90.00
_cell.angle_gamma   90.00
#
_symmetry.space_group_name_H-M   'P 1'
#
loop_
_entity.id
_entity.type
_entity.pdbx_description
1 polymer ?
#
loop_
_entity_poly.entity_id
_entity_poly.type
_entity_poly.pdbx_seq_one_letter_code
_entity_poly.pdbx_strand_id
1 'polypeptide(L)'
;MTTSYSKRNRLDLAAVRARLSASQGKAYWRSLEELVGDEELQDVLSHESTPLAFDWIDGVSRRRFLQLMGASLALGGLGGCGSAAPAPTNEKIVPYVKQPEEIIPGTPLFFATAMPLAGFASGVLVESHEGRPTKIEGNPDHPASLGATDA
;
A
#
# COMPACT_ATOMS: atom_id res chain seq x y z
N MET A 1 -59.95 -32.27 -10.32
CA MET A 1 -59.73 -33.62 -9.74
C MET A 1 -59.12 -34.45 -10.85
N THR A 2 -57.84 -34.80 -10.86
CA THR A 2 -56.97 -35.36 -9.81
C THR A 2 -55.51 -34.97 -10.08
N THR A 3 -54.82 -34.38 -9.11
CA THR A 3 -53.36 -34.16 -9.20
C THR A 3 -52.66 -35.43 -8.71
N SER A 4 -52.13 -36.22 -9.64
CA SER A 4 -51.22 -37.33 -9.32
C SER A 4 -49.91 -36.74 -8.83
N TYR A 5 -49.66 -36.82 -7.52
CA TYR A 5 -48.45 -36.36 -6.89
C TYR A 5 -47.31 -37.34 -7.19
N SER A 6 -46.48 -37.03 -8.18
CA SER A 6 -45.28 -37.81 -8.52
C SER A 6 -44.36 -37.91 -7.30
N LYS A 7 -44.07 -39.14 -6.88
CA LYS A 7 -43.26 -39.48 -5.70
C LYS A 7 -41.90 -38.80 -5.78
N ARG A 8 -41.61 -37.90 -4.83
CA ARG A 8 -40.26 -37.38 -4.55
C ARG A 8 -39.37 -38.56 -4.16
N ASN A 9 -38.34 -38.86 -4.95
CA ASN A 9 -37.33 -39.84 -4.56
C ASN A 9 -36.42 -39.20 -3.51
N ARG A 10 -36.83 -39.27 -2.23
CA ARG A 10 -35.94 -38.95 -1.11
C ARG A 10 -34.92 -40.06 -1.03
N LEU A 11 -33.64 -39.72 -1.12
CA LEU A 11 -32.52 -40.61 -0.80
C LEU A 11 -32.85 -41.47 0.43
N ASP A 12 -32.97 -42.79 0.23
CA ASP A 12 -33.29 -43.73 1.29
C ASP A 12 -32.03 -44.02 2.11
N LEU A 13 -31.85 -43.22 3.16
CA LEU A 13 -30.72 -43.33 4.08
C LEU A 13 -30.69 -44.69 4.80
N ALA A 14 -31.82 -45.38 4.94
CA ALA A 14 -31.86 -46.70 5.55
C ALA A 14 -31.26 -47.76 4.60
N ALA A 15 -31.59 -47.70 3.31
CA ALA A 15 -31.00 -48.56 2.29
C ALA A 15 -29.48 -48.32 2.13
N VAL A 16 -29.06 -47.05 2.13
CA VAL A 16 -27.62 -46.69 2.08
C VAL A 16 -26.89 -47.21 3.32
N ARG A 17 -27.47 -47.04 4.50
CA ARG A 17 -26.89 -47.53 5.76
C ARG A 17 -26.82 -49.05 5.82
N ALA A 18 -27.83 -49.74 5.31
CA ALA A 18 -27.83 -51.20 5.20
C ALA A 18 -26.71 -51.69 4.28
N ARG A 19 -26.53 -51.07 3.11
CA ARG A 19 -25.44 -51.38 2.16
C ARG A 19 -24.06 -51.16 2.79
N LEU A 20 -23.86 -50.05 3.49
CA LEU A 20 -22.61 -49.73 4.20
C LEU A 20 -22.35 -50.68 5.39
N SER A 21 -23.39 -51.14 6.07
CA SER A 21 -23.24 -52.10 7.17
C SER A 21 -22.88 -53.52 6.70
N ALA A 22 -23.27 -53.87 5.45
CA ALA A 22 -22.98 -55.16 4.84
C ALA A 22 -21.57 -55.22 4.23
N SER A 23 -20.94 -54.08 3.95
CA SER A 23 -19.55 -54.03 3.50
C SER A 23 -18.57 -54.25 4.66
N GLN A 24 -17.71 -55.27 4.58
CA GLN A 24 -16.62 -55.49 5.55
C GLN A 24 -15.25 -55.29 4.91
N GLY A 25 -14.41 -54.48 5.57
CA GLY A 25 -13.05 -54.13 5.16
C GLY A 25 -12.81 -52.61 5.12
N LYS A 26 -11.55 -52.18 5.03
CA LYS A 26 -11.24 -50.75 4.84
C LYS A 26 -11.44 -50.38 3.36
N ALA A 27 -12.66 -49.98 3.02
CA ALA A 27 -12.95 -49.37 1.73
C ALA A 27 -12.42 -47.93 1.75
N TYR A 28 -11.20 -47.76 1.23
CA TYR A 28 -10.61 -46.45 1.07
C TYR A 28 -11.15 -45.78 -0.18
N TRP A 29 -11.64 -44.57 -0.02
CA TRP A 29 -12.10 -43.70 -1.09
C TRP A 29 -10.90 -43.43 -1.99
N ARG A 30 -10.97 -43.84 -3.26
CA ARG A 30 -9.84 -43.63 -4.18
C ARG A 30 -9.85 -42.23 -4.79
N SER A 31 -11.04 -41.66 -5.03
CA SER A 31 -11.21 -40.27 -5.48
C SER A 31 -12.60 -39.74 -5.14
N LEU A 32 -12.75 -38.41 -5.15
CA LEU A 32 -14.02 -37.72 -4.93
C LEU A 32 -15.05 -38.08 -6.03
N GLU A 33 -14.58 -38.36 -7.25
CA GLU A 33 -15.39 -38.84 -8.38
C GLU A 33 -16.21 -40.10 -8.09
N GLU A 34 -15.76 -40.99 -7.21
CA GLU A 34 -16.50 -42.21 -6.86
C GLU A 34 -17.79 -41.90 -6.07
N LEU A 35 -17.84 -40.75 -5.39
CA LEU A 35 -19.07 -40.23 -4.76
C LEU A 35 -19.86 -39.30 -5.71
N VAL A 36 -19.14 -38.57 -6.58
CA VAL A 36 -19.70 -37.54 -7.49
C VAL A 36 -20.33 -38.14 -8.76
N GLY A 37 -20.05 -39.41 -9.07
CA GLY A 37 -20.67 -40.13 -10.20
C GLY A 37 -22.14 -40.51 -9.98
N ASP A 38 -22.72 -40.19 -8.82
CA ASP A 38 -24.14 -40.40 -8.54
C ASP A 38 -24.95 -39.21 -9.08
N GLU A 39 -25.81 -39.45 -10.07
CA GLU A 39 -26.65 -38.43 -10.71
C GLU A 39 -27.56 -37.74 -9.67
N GLU A 40 -27.96 -38.48 -8.63
CA GLU A 40 -28.72 -37.96 -7.49
C GLU A 40 -27.91 -36.97 -6.63
N LEU A 41 -26.59 -37.12 -6.53
CA LEU A 41 -25.73 -36.20 -5.78
C LEU A 41 -25.47 -34.91 -6.57
N GLN A 42 -25.32 -35.01 -7.90
CA GLN A 42 -25.20 -33.82 -8.74
C GLN A 42 -26.46 -32.95 -8.70
N ASP A 43 -27.63 -33.57 -8.68
CA ASP A 43 -28.91 -32.89 -8.53
C ASP A 43 -28.98 -32.13 -7.19
N VAL A 44 -28.60 -32.78 -6.09
CA VAL A 44 -28.54 -32.16 -4.76
C VAL A 44 -27.51 -31.02 -4.69
N LEU A 45 -26.31 -31.19 -5.22
CA LEU A 45 -25.28 -30.14 -5.22
C LEU A 45 -25.68 -28.94 -6.07
N SER A 46 -26.37 -29.17 -7.20
CA SER A 46 -26.90 -28.10 -8.04
C SER A 46 -27.95 -27.26 -7.30
N HIS A 47 -28.73 -27.90 -6.42
CA HIS A 47 -29.81 -27.28 -5.64
C HIS A 47 -29.37 -26.68 -4.29
N GLU A 48 -28.26 -27.16 -3.71
CA GLU A 48 -27.68 -26.65 -2.45
C GLU A 48 -26.70 -25.49 -2.68
N SER A 49 -26.27 -25.28 -3.93
CA SER A 49 -25.49 -24.11 -4.28
C SER A 49 -26.36 -22.85 -4.14
N THR A 50 -26.18 -22.10 -3.06
CA THR A 50 -26.84 -20.80 -2.91
C THR A 50 -26.48 -19.92 -4.11
N PRO A 51 -27.46 -19.38 -4.88
CA PRO A 51 -27.18 -18.52 -6.03
C PRO A 51 -26.33 -17.29 -5.67
N LEU A 52 -26.33 -16.93 -4.39
CA LEU A 52 -25.67 -15.75 -3.85
C LEU A 52 -24.13 -15.80 -3.84
N ALA A 53 -23.48 -16.96 -3.97
CA ALA A 53 -22.03 -17.05 -3.79
C ALA A 53 -21.20 -16.86 -5.08
N PHE A 54 -21.76 -17.14 -6.26
CA PHE A 54 -21.02 -17.08 -7.53
C PHE A 54 -21.61 -16.11 -8.57
N ASP A 55 -22.87 -15.71 -8.46
CA ASP A 55 -23.52 -14.81 -9.44
C ASP A 55 -22.96 -13.38 -9.41
N TRP A 56 -22.30 -12.99 -8.31
CA TRP A 56 -21.55 -11.73 -8.23
C TRP A 56 -20.20 -11.76 -8.97
N ILE A 57 -19.67 -12.95 -9.24
CA ILE A 57 -18.35 -13.14 -9.86
C ILE A 57 -18.51 -13.36 -11.37
N ASP A 58 -19.59 -14.01 -11.82
CA ASP A 58 -19.88 -14.24 -13.25
C ASP A 58 -20.34 -12.98 -14.02
N GLY A 59 -20.57 -11.85 -13.34
CA GLY A 59 -20.96 -10.58 -13.96
C GLY A 59 -19.84 -9.54 -14.11
N VAL A 60 -18.65 -9.77 -13.55
CA VAL A 60 -17.59 -8.75 -13.59
C VAL A 60 -16.77 -8.88 -14.86
N SER A 61 -17.32 -8.35 -15.96
CA SER A 61 -16.50 -8.13 -17.17
C SER A 61 -15.22 -7.36 -16.81
N ARG A 62 -14.11 -7.62 -17.52
CA ARG A 62 -12.85 -6.87 -17.36
C ARG A 62 -13.07 -5.36 -17.31
N ARG A 63 -14.02 -4.86 -18.10
CA ARG A 63 -14.45 -3.46 -18.10
C ARG A 63 -15.09 -3.04 -16.78
N ARG A 64 -16.00 -3.84 -16.23
CA ARG A 64 -16.68 -3.55 -14.95
C ARG A 64 -15.70 -3.58 -13.79
N PHE A 65 -14.73 -4.51 -13.81
CA PHE A 65 -13.63 -4.54 -12.85
C PHE A 65 -12.80 -3.24 -12.89
N LEU A 66 -12.33 -2.84 -14.08
CA LEU A 66 -11.55 -1.61 -14.24
C LEU A 66 -12.34 -0.35 -13.88
N GLN A 67 -13.65 -0.32 -14.14
CA GLN A 67 -14.53 0.76 -13.72
C GLN A 67 -14.63 0.87 -12.20
N LEU A 68 -14.83 -0.25 -11.49
CA LEU A 68 -14.93 -0.26 -10.04
C LEU A 68 -13.59 0.06 -9.38
N MET A 69 -12.49 -0.47 -9.93
CA MET A 69 -11.13 -0.14 -9.49
C MET A 69 -10.84 1.35 -9.70
N GLY A 70 -11.15 1.88 -10.89
CA GLY A 70 -10.99 3.31 -11.21
C GLY A 70 -11.84 4.22 -10.34
N ALA A 71 -13.10 3.85 -10.07
CA ALA A 71 -13.97 4.58 -9.14
C ALA A 71 -13.43 4.56 -7.70
N SER A 72 -12.91 3.42 -7.25
CA SER A 72 -12.30 3.29 -5.92
C SER A 72 -11.02 4.11 -5.80
N LEU A 73 -10.18 4.13 -6.84
CA LEU A 73 -8.98 4.96 -6.90
C LEU A 73 -9.32 6.45 -7.00
N ALA A 74 -10.40 6.84 -7.69
CA ALA A 74 -10.85 8.22 -7.70
C ALA A 74 -11.37 8.66 -6.32
N LEU A 75 -12.19 7.84 -5.67
CA LEU A 75 -12.75 8.15 -4.35
C LEU A 75 -11.69 8.17 -3.23
N GLY A 76 -10.72 7.24 -3.26
CA GLY A 76 -9.66 7.14 -2.25
C GLY A 76 -8.37 7.90 -2.58
N GLY A 77 -8.06 8.10 -3.86
CA GLY A 77 -6.79 8.67 -4.34
C GLY A 77 -6.82 10.18 -4.62
N LEU A 78 -8.00 10.76 -4.87
CA LEU A 78 -8.12 12.22 -5.00
C LEU A 78 -7.87 12.96 -3.66
N GLY A 79 -7.96 12.26 -2.52
CA GLY A 79 -7.53 12.78 -1.21
C GLY A 79 -6.03 12.65 -0.93
N GLY A 80 -5.29 11.88 -1.74
CA GLY A 80 -3.85 11.62 -1.52
C GLY A 80 -2.92 12.57 -2.28
N CYS A 81 -3.33 13.05 -3.46
CA CYS A 81 -2.55 14.05 -4.23
C CYS A 81 -2.94 15.49 -3.90
N GLY A 82 -3.95 15.70 -3.07
CA GLY A 82 -4.51 17.00 -2.76
C GLY A 82 -4.65 17.17 -1.26
N SER A 83 -3.55 17.49 -0.58
CA SER A 83 -3.65 18.45 0.51
C SER A 83 -4.21 19.74 -0.10
N ALA A 84 -5.54 19.86 -0.17
CA ALA A 84 -6.20 21.15 -0.30
C ALA A 84 -6.04 21.97 0.99
N ALA A 85 -5.48 21.35 2.04
CA ALA A 85 -4.77 22.08 3.07
C ALA A 85 -3.44 22.57 2.47
N PRO A 86 -3.16 23.89 2.46
CA PRO A 86 -1.79 24.36 2.38
C PRO A 86 -0.94 23.52 3.35
N ALA A 87 0.32 23.24 3.01
CA ALA A 87 1.30 22.62 3.91
C ALA A 87 1.06 23.05 5.36
N PRO A 88 1.14 22.12 6.36
CA PRO A 88 0.57 22.31 7.69
C PRO A 88 0.67 23.76 8.16
N THR A 89 -0.47 24.47 8.10
CA THR A 89 -0.57 25.92 8.35
C THR A 89 -0.18 26.34 9.77
N ASN A 90 0.16 25.36 10.62
CA ASN A 90 0.63 25.56 11.98
C ASN A 90 2.15 25.75 12.09
N GLU A 91 2.89 25.70 10.98
CA GLU A 91 4.30 26.11 10.98
C GLU A 91 4.40 27.63 11.18
N LYS A 92 4.93 28.02 12.33
CA LYS A 92 5.07 29.44 12.69
C LYS A 92 6.33 30.01 12.04
N ILE A 93 6.17 31.01 11.19
CA ILE A 93 7.26 31.84 10.68
C ILE A 93 7.52 32.96 11.68
N VAL A 94 8.70 32.98 12.30
CA VAL A 94 9.07 33.97 13.31
C VAL A 94 10.08 34.97 12.72
N PRO A 95 9.71 36.25 12.51
CA PRO A 95 10.63 37.24 11.96
C PRO A 95 11.59 37.78 13.03
N TYR A 96 12.65 38.45 12.58
CA TYR A 96 13.54 39.21 13.45
C TYR A 96 12.80 40.32 14.20
N VAL A 97 13.01 40.42 15.51
CA VAL A 97 12.54 41.56 16.32
C VAL A 97 13.28 42.84 15.95
N LYS A 98 14.59 42.72 15.73
CA LYS A 98 15.47 43.79 15.23
C LYS A 98 16.37 43.17 14.16
N GLN A 99 16.07 43.47 12.90
CA GLN A 99 16.82 42.92 11.77
C GLN A 99 18.18 43.61 11.63
N PRO A 100 19.29 42.86 11.51
CA PRO A 100 20.59 43.41 11.11
C PRO A 100 20.56 43.89 9.66
N GLU A 101 21.27 44.99 9.35
CA GLU A 101 21.26 45.60 8.01
C GLU A 101 21.93 44.74 6.93
N GLU A 102 22.89 43.90 7.31
CA GLU A 102 23.64 43.04 6.40
C GLU A 102 22.89 41.74 6.04
N ILE A 103 21.89 41.33 6.84
CA ILE A 103 21.22 40.03 6.71
C ILE A 103 19.89 40.17 5.96
N ILE A 104 19.83 39.57 4.78
CA ILE A 104 18.62 39.45 3.96
C ILE A 104 18.11 37.99 4.08
N PRO A 105 16.95 37.75 4.73
CA PRO A 105 16.36 36.43 4.84
C PRO A 105 16.24 35.72 3.48
N GLY A 106 16.64 34.46 3.44
CA GLY A 106 16.64 33.64 2.21
C GLY A 106 17.84 33.85 1.26
N THR A 107 18.74 34.81 1.54
CA THR A 107 19.99 34.96 0.78
C THR A 107 21.18 34.56 1.65
N PRO A 108 22.05 33.64 1.20
CA PRO A 108 23.25 33.28 1.96
C PRO A 108 24.25 34.44 2.01
N LEU A 109 24.91 34.60 3.16
CA LEU A 109 26.06 35.48 3.35
C LEU A 109 27.32 34.65 3.49
N PHE A 110 28.40 35.07 2.83
CA PHE A 110 29.70 34.40 2.91
C PHE A 110 30.65 35.18 3.80
N PHE A 111 31.17 34.53 4.83
CA PHE A 111 32.16 35.11 5.74
C PHE A 111 33.53 34.49 5.50
N ALA A 112 34.53 35.33 5.26
CA ALA A 112 35.93 34.91 5.23
C ALA A 112 36.43 34.73 6.67
N THR A 113 36.79 33.50 7.03
CA THR A 113 37.31 33.14 8.36
C THR A 113 38.45 32.12 8.22
N ALA A 114 38.96 31.61 9.33
CA ALA A 114 40.01 30.59 9.34
C ALA A 114 39.71 29.48 10.35
N MET A 115 40.04 28.24 9.97
CA MET A 115 39.92 27.07 10.83
C MET A 115 41.32 26.66 11.33
N PRO A 116 41.59 26.71 12.64
CA PRO A 116 42.86 26.23 13.18
C PRO A 116 42.91 24.70 13.16
N LEU A 117 43.88 24.14 12.47
CA LEU A 117 44.14 22.70 12.39
C LEU A 117 45.65 22.45 12.51
N ALA A 118 46.05 21.55 13.42
CA ALA A 118 47.44 21.16 13.63
C ALA A 118 48.42 22.35 13.87
N GLY A 119 47.94 23.44 14.49
CA GLY A 119 48.75 24.63 14.77
C GLY A 119 48.86 25.64 13.61
N PHE A 120 48.22 25.35 12.47
CA PHE A 120 48.11 26.26 11.33
C PHE A 120 46.66 26.70 11.13
N ALA A 121 46.45 27.90 10.57
CA ALA A 121 45.12 28.40 10.26
C ALA A 121 44.86 28.23 8.76
N SER A 122 43.90 27.39 8.39
CA SER A 122 43.44 27.24 7.01
C SER A 122 42.32 28.24 6.75
N GLY A 123 42.50 29.14 5.78
CA GLY A 123 41.48 30.12 5.39
C GLY A 123 40.29 29.42 4.74
N VAL A 124 39.09 29.75 5.22
CA VAL A 124 37.83 29.16 4.75
C VAL A 124 36.81 30.26 4.49
N LEU A 125 35.91 30.00 3.55
CA LEU A 125 34.74 30.81 3.26
C LEU A 125 33.50 30.07 3.78
N VAL A 126 32.82 30.64 4.76
CA VAL A 126 31.67 30.01 5.41
C VAL A 126 30.38 30.64 4.90
N GLU A 127 29.53 29.80 4.33
CA GLU A 127 28.16 30.17 3.99
C GLU A 127 27.31 30.19 5.26
N SER A 128 26.68 31.33 5.52
CA SER A 128 25.77 31.53 6.63
C SER A 128 24.40 31.97 6.14
N HIS A 129 23.38 31.25 6.59
CA HIS A 129 21.98 31.66 6.45
C HIS A 129 21.54 32.24 7.77
N GLU A 130 21.18 33.53 7.79
CA GLU A 130 20.55 34.13 8.98
C GLU A 130 21.40 34.05 10.27
N GLY A 131 22.73 33.99 10.13
CA GLY A 131 23.69 33.83 11.24
C GLY A 131 24.00 32.37 11.60
N ARG A 132 23.35 31.40 10.96
CA ARG A 132 23.65 29.98 11.09
C ARG A 132 24.64 29.56 10.00
N PRO A 133 25.84 29.06 10.33
CA PRO A 133 26.74 28.49 9.34
C PRO A 133 26.15 27.17 8.81
N THR A 134 26.00 27.05 7.49
CA THR A 134 25.42 25.88 6.82
C THR A 134 26.44 25.09 6.03
N LYS A 135 27.45 25.75 5.47
CA LYS A 135 28.45 25.14 4.61
C LYS A 135 29.79 25.85 4.77
N ILE A 136 30.87 25.07 4.69
CA ILE A 136 32.25 25.56 4.70
C ILE A 136 32.85 25.21 3.34
N GLU A 137 33.48 26.20 2.72
CA GLU A 137 34.25 26.09 1.48
C GLU A 137 35.65 26.68 1.68
N GLY A 138 36.59 26.39 0.78
CA GLY A 138 37.93 26.93 0.85
C GLY A 138 37.92 28.40 0.45
N ASN A 139 38.74 29.24 1.08
CA ASN A 139 38.90 30.61 0.61
C ASN A 139 39.82 30.61 -0.64
N PRO A 140 39.36 31.10 -1.82
CA PRO A 140 40.20 31.20 -3.02
C PRO A 140 41.42 32.11 -2.85
N ASP A 141 41.29 33.14 -2.02
CA ASP A 141 42.34 34.14 -1.79
C ASP A 141 43.36 33.70 -0.73
N HIS A 142 43.10 32.59 -0.03
CA HIS A 142 44.00 32.09 0.99
C HIS A 142 44.95 31.01 0.43
N PRO A 143 46.28 31.14 0.62
CA PRO A 143 47.28 30.32 -0.07
C PRO A 143 47.22 28.83 0.30
N ALA A 144 46.69 28.49 1.48
CA ALA A 144 46.60 27.10 1.92
C ALA A 144 45.38 26.35 1.33
N SER A 145 44.28 27.04 1.05
CA SER A 145 43.02 26.43 0.61
C SER A 145 42.79 26.58 -0.88
N LEU A 146 43.15 27.74 -1.48
CA LEU A 146 42.97 28.04 -2.91
C LEU A 146 41.57 27.67 -3.45
N GLY A 147 40.53 27.82 -2.62
CA GLY A 147 39.15 27.51 -2.96
C GLY A 147 38.67 26.09 -2.64
N ALA A 148 39.54 25.22 -2.09
CA ALA A 148 39.19 23.85 -1.70
C ALA A 148 39.20 23.66 -0.17
N THR A 149 38.44 22.67 0.30
CA THR A 149 38.43 22.22 1.70
C THR A 149 38.97 20.79 1.81
N ASP A 150 39.61 20.52 2.94
CA ASP A 150 39.94 19.15 3.36
C ASP A 150 38.68 18.36 3.74
N ALA A 151 38.82 17.04 3.87
CA ALA A 151 37.73 16.08 4.14
C ALA A 151 37.33 15.99 5.63
#